data_AF-A0A060Y3D7-F1
#
_entry.id   AF-A0A060Y3D7-F1
#
_cell.length_a   1.000
_cell.length_b   1.000
_cell.length_c   1.000
_cell.angle_alpha   90.00
_cell.angle_beta   90.00
_cell.angle_gamma   90.00
#
_symmetry.space_group_name_H-M   'P 1'
#
loop_
_entity.id
_entity.type
_entity.pdbx_description
1 polymer ?
#
loop_
_entity_poly.entity_id
_entity_poly.type
_entity_poly.pdbx_seq_one_letter_code
_entity_poly.pdbx_strand_id
1 'polypeptide(L)'
;MGGSQSVEIPGGGSEGYHVLRVQENSPGHRAGLEPFFDFIVSINNERLNKDNDTLKDLLKASVEKPVRMLVYSSKTLELRESTVTPSNLWGGQGLLGVSIRFCSFEGANENIWHVLEVEPNSPAALAGLRPHTDYIIGADTVMNESEDLFSLIETHEGKGLKLYVYNTDTDNCREVVITPNSSWGGEGSLGCGIGYGYLHRIPTRPFEEGKKISFPGHIPSGEPISALKDGFTEDNEPKHTSRLCKGYLTKESDGVLHQMTWPPQSPDLNLIEMVWDELIAE
;
A
#
# COMPACT_ATOMS: atom_id res chain seq x y z
N MET A 1 -3.03 17.55 -15.05
CA MET A 1 -1.88 18.24 -14.42
C MET A 1 -1.95 17.99 -12.92
N GLY A 2 -1.35 16.90 -12.45
CA GLY A 2 -1.27 16.57 -11.03
C GLY A 2 0.12 16.01 -10.78
N GLY A 3 1.07 16.89 -10.46
CA GLY A 3 2.43 16.49 -10.16
C GLY A 3 2.46 15.83 -8.78
N SER A 4 2.73 14.53 -8.75
CA SER A 4 3.18 13.84 -7.55
C SER A 4 4.36 14.62 -6.99
N GLN A 5 4.25 15.15 -5.77
CA GLN A 5 5.40 15.72 -5.08
C GLN A 5 6.34 14.57 -4.70
N SER A 6 7.19 14.16 -5.63
CA SER A 6 8.25 13.19 -5.38
C SER A 6 9.37 13.92 -4.62
N VAL A 7 9.77 13.39 -3.46
CA VAL A 7 10.94 13.91 -2.73
C VAL A 7 12.17 13.81 -3.62
N GLU A 8 12.95 14.89 -3.70
CA GLU A 8 14.20 14.90 -4.45
C GLU A 8 15.21 13.96 -3.79
N ILE A 9 15.66 12.97 -4.56
CA ILE A 9 16.60 11.96 -4.10
C ILE A 9 18.04 12.46 -4.32
N PRO A 10 18.87 12.58 -3.27
CA PRO A 10 20.28 12.93 -3.43
C PRO A 10 21.00 11.95 -4.37
N GLY A 11 21.62 12.44 -5.44
CA GLY A 11 22.25 11.61 -6.47
C GLY A 11 21.30 11.13 -7.59
N GLY A 12 20.02 11.51 -7.53
CA GLY A 12 19.02 11.22 -8.56
C GLY A 12 18.54 9.77 -8.59
N GLY A 13 17.59 9.51 -9.49
CA GLY A 13 16.97 8.20 -9.73
C GLY A 13 15.92 7.84 -8.68
N SER A 14 14.98 6.96 -9.08
CA SER A 14 13.91 6.42 -8.24
C SER A 14 14.19 5.00 -7.74
N GLU A 15 15.44 4.53 -7.83
CA GLU A 15 15.81 3.15 -7.49
C GLU A 15 16.56 3.03 -6.16
N GLY A 16 16.43 1.89 -5.49
CA GLY A 16 17.20 1.57 -4.29
C GLY A 16 17.03 0.12 -3.88
N TYR A 17 17.62 -0.25 -2.74
CA TYR A 17 17.44 -1.57 -2.16
C TYR A 17 16.22 -1.58 -1.24
N HIS A 18 15.12 -2.12 -1.73
CA HIS A 18 13.88 -2.35 -1.00
C HIS A 18 14.09 -3.37 0.11
N VAL A 19 13.76 -2.97 1.34
CA VAL A 19 13.84 -3.79 2.55
C VAL A 19 12.64 -4.75 2.55
N LEU A 20 12.87 -6.03 2.33
CA LEU A 20 11.80 -7.04 2.32
C LEU A 20 11.57 -7.62 3.71
N ARG A 21 12.63 -7.90 4.45
CA ARG A 21 12.54 -8.53 5.77
C ARG A 21 13.64 -8.03 6.67
N VAL A 22 13.32 -7.84 7.95
CA VAL A 22 14.29 -7.49 8.99
C VAL A 22 14.21 -8.54 10.09
N GLN A 23 15.36 -9.16 10.42
CA GLN A 23 15.44 -10.13 11.51
C GLN A 23 15.39 -9.41 12.86
N GLU A 24 14.65 -9.96 13.83
CA GLU A 24 14.63 -9.43 15.19
C GLU A 24 16.03 -9.37 15.79
N ASN A 25 16.28 -8.33 16.59
CA ASN A 25 17.57 -8.08 17.24
C ASN A 25 18.77 -7.96 16.28
N SER A 26 18.54 -7.83 14.97
CA SER A 26 19.59 -7.56 13.99
C SER A 26 20.05 -6.10 14.02
N PRO A 27 21.22 -5.78 13.42
CA PRO A 27 21.62 -4.39 13.21
C PRO A 27 20.59 -3.56 12.44
N GLY A 28 19.94 -4.14 11.42
CA GLY A 28 18.89 -3.47 10.65
C GLY A 28 17.67 -3.15 11.52
N HIS A 29 17.27 -4.07 12.40
CA HIS A 29 16.19 -3.84 13.36
C HIS A 29 16.52 -2.69 14.33
N ARG A 30 17.74 -2.69 14.89
CA ARG A 30 18.20 -1.61 15.78
C ARG A 30 18.31 -0.26 15.08
N ALA A 31 18.55 -0.26 13.78
CA ALA A 31 18.59 0.94 12.95
C ALA A 31 17.20 1.47 12.55
N GLY A 32 16.12 0.77 12.94
CA GLY A 32 14.75 1.16 12.62
C GLY A 32 14.43 1.02 11.13
N LEU A 33 15.01 0.02 10.46
CA LEU A 33 14.59 -0.37 9.12
C LEU A 33 13.24 -1.09 9.21
N GLU A 34 12.27 -0.60 8.48
CA GLU A 34 10.92 -1.13 8.38
C GLU A 34 10.82 -2.03 7.14
N PRO A 35 10.41 -3.30 7.30
CA PRO A 35 10.07 -4.16 6.16
C PRO A 35 9.04 -3.48 5.25
N PHE A 36 9.17 -3.73 3.96
CA PHE A 36 8.35 -3.22 2.84
C PHE A 36 8.34 -1.70 2.62
N PHE A 37 8.33 -0.89 3.66
CA PHE A 37 8.23 0.56 3.44
C PHE A 37 9.57 1.18 3.10
N ASP A 38 10.67 0.60 3.56
CA ASP A 38 11.98 1.22 3.41
C ASP A 38 12.72 0.80 2.15
N PHE A 39 13.38 1.79 1.56
CA PHE A 39 14.32 1.64 0.46
C PHE A 39 15.64 2.26 0.88
N ILE A 40 16.72 1.47 0.89
CA ILE A 40 18.07 1.96 1.13
C ILE A 40 18.56 2.62 -0.17
N VAL A 41 18.66 3.95 -0.14
CA VAL A 41 18.96 4.78 -1.32
C VAL A 41 20.44 5.09 -1.40
N SER A 42 21.08 5.34 -0.26
CA SER A 42 22.53 5.56 -0.18
C SER A 42 23.12 4.97 1.09
N ILE A 43 24.42 4.72 1.03
CA ILE A 43 25.23 4.31 2.17
C ILE A 43 26.48 5.19 2.20
N ASN A 44 26.72 5.83 3.34
CA ASN A 44 27.61 6.98 3.47
C ASN A 44 27.25 8.06 2.43
N ASN A 45 28.19 8.38 1.54
CA ASN A 45 28.01 9.35 0.46
C ASN A 45 27.83 8.68 -0.91
N GLU A 46 27.67 7.35 -0.95
CA GLU A 46 27.56 6.58 -2.19
C GLU A 46 26.11 6.22 -2.49
N ARG A 47 25.66 6.62 -3.68
CA ARG A 47 24.30 6.39 -4.17
C ARG A 47 24.16 4.96 -4.70
N LEU A 48 23.16 4.23 -4.20
CA LEU A 48 22.86 2.85 -4.60
C LEU A 48 21.84 2.83 -5.74
N ASN A 49 22.27 3.21 -6.94
CA ASN A 49 21.40 3.30 -8.14
C ASN A 49 21.60 2.14 -9.13
N LYS A 50 22.30 1.07 -8.73
CA LYS A 50 22.52 -0.12 -9.55
C LYS A 50 22.45 -1.36 -8.68
N ASP A 51 21.95 -2.45 -9.25
CA ASP A 51 22.03 -3.77 -8.63
C ASP A 51 23.46 -4.33 -8.77
N ASN A 52 24.29 -4.10 -7.76
CA ASN A 52 25.69 -4.54 -7.74
C ASN A 52 26.16 -4.88 -6.30
N ASP A 53 27.42 -5.29 -6.16
CA ASP A 53 27.98 -5.63 -4.85
C ASP A 53 28.39 -4.39 -3.98
N THR A 54 28.15 -3.14 -4.43
CA THR A 54 28.59 -1.92 -3.72
C THR A 54 28.11 -1.89 -2.28
N LEU A 55 26.81 -2.11 -2.05
CA LEU A 55 26.24 -2.12 -0.70
C LEU A 55 26.92 -3.17 0.18
N LYS A 56 27.11 -4.37 -0.36
CA LYS A 56 27.72 -5.51 0.35
C LYS A 56 29.18 -5.23 0.71
N ASP A 57 29.94 -4.65 -0.21
CA ASP A 57 31.36 -4.37 0.00
C ASP A 57 31.59 -3.23 0.98
N LEU A 58 30.76 -2.18 0.94
CA LEU A 58 30.82 -1.08 1.91
C LEU A 58 30.44 -1.52 3.33
N LEU A 59 29.46 -2.43 3.47
CA LEU A 59 29.10 -3.04 4.74
C LEU A 59 30.25 -3.91 5.28
N LYS A 60 30.89 -4.72 4.43
CA LYS A 60 32.05 -5.54 4.81
C LYS A 60 33.25 -4.69 5.23
N ALA A 61 33.50 -3.57 4.55
CA ALA A 61 34.59 -2.64 4.88
C ALA A 61 34.35 -1.93 6.23
N SER A 62 33.09 -1.84 6.66
CA SER A 62 32.65 -1.09 7.84
C SER A 62 32.12 -1.99 8.96
N VAL A 63 32.52 -3.26 8.99
CA VAL A 63 32.13 -4.22 10.04
C VAL A 63 32.54 -3.69 11.42
N GLU A 64 31.61 -3.78 12.37
CA GLU A 64 31.65 -3.23 13.73
C GLU A 64 31.85 -1.71 13.81
N LYS A 65 31.59 -0.96 12.73
CA LYS A 65 31.65 0.51 12.71
C LYS A 65 30.29 1.11 12.32
N PRO A 66 29.89 2.25 12.89
CA PRO A 66 28.66 2.93 12.49
C PRO A 66 28.78 3.46 11.07
N VAL A 67 27.77 3.16 10.24
CA VAL A 67 27.63 3.57 8.85
C VAL A 67 26.33 4.34 8.70
N ARG A 68 26.39 5.47 7.99
CA ARG A 68 25.19 6.27 7.70
C ARG A 68 24.48 5.71 6.48
N MET A 69 23.17 5.65 6.51
CA MET A 69 22.32 5.23 5.41
C MET A 69 21.26 6.28 5.19
N LEU A 70 20.95 6.56 3.92
CA LEU A 70 19.78 7.33 3.56
C LEU A 70 18.68 6.35 3.15
N VAL A 71 17.55 6.43 3.84
CA VAL A 71 16.42 5.53 3.67
C VAL A 71 15.21 6.33 3.22
N TYR A 72 14.63 5.94 2.09
CA TYR A 72 13.33 6.44 1.64
C TYR A 72 12.22 5.55 2.21
N SER A 73 11.21 6.13 2.84
CA SER A 73 10.03 5.39 3.29
C SER A 73 8.88 5.64 2.33
N SER A 74 8.34 4.57 1.73
CA SER A 74 7.14 4.66 0.90
C SER A 74 5.88 4.96 1.72
N LYS A 75 5.91 4.73 3.04
CA LYS A 75 4.80 5.05 3.96
C LYS A 75 4.67 6.55 4.23
N THR A 76 5.79 7.21 4.54
CA THR A 76 5.81 8.66 4.83
C THR A 76 6.08 9.50 3.59
N LEU A 77 6.59 8.88 2.52
CA LEU A 77 7.12 9.54 1.32
C LEU A 77 8.30 10.46 1.62
N GLU A 78 9.04 10.21 2.71
CA GLU A 78 10.16 11.04 3.15
C GLU A 78 11.49 10.27 3.17
N LEU A 79 12.59 11.02 3.09
CA LEU A 79 13.94 10.52 3.31
C LEU A 79 14.34 10.73 4.77
N ARG A 80 14.97 9.72 5.37
CA ARG A 80 15.59 9.82 6.69
C ARG A 80 17.00 9.26 6.70
N GLU A 81 17.87 9.87 7.51
CA GLU A 81 19.19 9.33 7.78
C GLU A 81 19.09 8.33 8.94
N SER A 82 19.58 7.11 8.73
CA SER A 82 19.69 6.08 9.76
C SER A 82 21.16 5.67 9.92
N THR A 83 21.58 5.41 11.15
CA THR A 83 22.92 4.89 11.43
C THR A 83 22.83 3.43 11.78
N VAL A 84 23.53 2.58 11.04
CA VAL A 84 23.58 1.14 11.28
C VAL A 84 25.00 0.68 11.52
N THR A 85 25.19 -0.28 12.43
CA THR A 85 26.51 -0.89 12.70
C THR A 85 26.48 -2.32 12.20
N PRO A 86 27.01 -2.63 11.01
CA PRO A 86 27.05 -3.99 10.49
C PRO A 86 27.89 -4.86 11.43
N SER A 87 27.41 -6.05 11.75
CA SER A 87 28.07 -6.90 12.75
C SER A 87 28.04 -8.38 12.37
N ASN A 88 29.06 -9.12 12.78
CA ASN A 88 29.08 -10.59 12.72
C ASN A 88 28.72 -11.24 14.07
N LEU A 89 28.54 -10.44 15.13
CA LEU A 89 28.46 -10.93 16.51
C LEU A 89 27.03 -11.08 17.05
N TRP A 90 26.02 -10.76 16.24
CA TRP A 90 24.61 -10.74 16.68
C TRP A 90 23.89 -12.09 16.50
N GLY A 91 24.56 -13.10 15.94
CA GLY A 91 24.09 -14.50 15.93
C GLY A 91 23.13 -14.90 14.81
N GLY A 92 22.71 -13.98 13.93
CA GLY A 92 21.85 -14.28 12.78
C GLY A 92 22.58 -14.28 11.43
N GLN A 93 21.80 -14.29 10.35
CA GLN A 93 22.34 -14.35 8.98
C GLN A 93 22.62 -12.96 8.40
N GLY A 94 23.84 -12.76 7.90
CA GLY A 94 24.27 -11.52 7.23
C GLY A 94 24.74 -10.43 8.20
N LEU A 95 25.31 -9.35 7.63
CA LEU A 95 25.87 -8.24 8.42
C LEU A 95 24.81 -7.33 9.03
N LEU A 96 23.65 -7.21 8.38
CA LEU A 96 22.54 -6.37 8.83
C LEU A 96 21.34 -7.17 9.32
N GLY A 97 21.22 -8.45 8.96
CA GLY A 97 20.02 -9.25 9.20
C GLY A 97 18.82 -8.80 8.38
N VAL A 98 19.05 -8.29 7.17
CA VAL A 98 18.00 -7.76 6.29
C VAL A 98 18.01 -8.50 4.96
N SER A 99 16.83 -8.85 4.46
CA SER A 99 16.62 -9.27 3.07
C SER A 99 16.25 -8.06 2.24
N ILE A 100 16.94 -7.87 1.10
CA ILE A 100 16.76 -6.71 0.24
C ILE A 100 16.60 -7.13 -1.23
N ARG A 101 15.95 -6.27 -2.02
CA ARG A 101 15.85 -6.39 -3.48
C ARG A 101 16.10 -5.04 -4.12
N PHE A 102 16.83 -5.00 -5.23
CA PHE A 102 16.97 -3.77 -6.01
C PHE A 102 15.70 -3.55 -6.86
N CYS A 103 15.01 -2.42 -6.66
CA CYS A 103 13.87 -2.01 -7.48
C CYS A 103 13.61 -0.49 -7.38
N SER A 104 12.71 -0.01 -8.23
CA SER A 104 12.20 1.36 -8.14
C SER A 104 11.20 1.50 -7.01
N PHE A 105 11.28 2.58 -6.24
CA PHE A 105 10.24 2.98 -5.28
C PHE A 105 9.15 3.84 -5.93
N GLU A 106 9.32 4.24 -7.19
CA GLU A 106 8.26 4.89 -7.96
C GLU A 106 7.14 3.90 -8.23
N GLY A 107 5.91 4.23 -7.83
CA GLY A 107 4.77 3.33 -7.96
C GLY A 107 4.78 2.12 -7.01
N ALA A 108 5.75 1.97 -6.10
CA ALA A 108 5.82 0.83 -5.18
C ALA A 108 4.59 0.73 -4.24
N ASN A 109 3.93 1.86 -3.97
CA ASN A 109 2.67 1.91 -3.22
C ASN A 109 1.43 1.58 -4.05
N GLU A 110 1.58 1.43 -5.37
CA GLU A 110 0.48 1.17 -6.30
C GLU A 110 0.44 -0.30 -6.71
N ASN A 111 1.60 -0.94 -6.82
CA ASN A 111 1.75 -2.36 -7.18
C ASN A 111 1.54 -3.27 -5.96
N ILE A 112 0.34 -3.18 -5.39
CA ILE A 112 -0.10 -3.93 -4.22
C ILE A 112 -1.43 -4.61 -4.55
N TRP A 113 -1.51 -5.91 -4.28
CA TRP A 113 -2.73 -6.70 -4.46
C TRP A 113 -3.21 -7.22 -3.11
N HIS A 114 -4.37 -6.75 -2.69
CA HIS A 114 -4.98 -7.11 -1.41
C HIS A 114 -5.69 -8.45 -1.50
N VAL A 115 -5.35 -9.38 -0.61
CA VAL A 115 -6.04 -10.67 -0.49
C VAL A 115 -7.37 -10.44 0.21
N LEU A 116 -8.47 -10.75 -0.47
CA LEU A 116 -9.83 -10.66 0.05
C LEU A 116 -10.25 -11.99 0.66
N GLU A 117 -11.40 -12.53 0.26
CA GLU A 117 -11.86 -13.85 0.69
C GLU A 117 -10.94 -14.96 0.17
N VAL A 118 -10.72 -15.99 0.98
CA VAL A 118 -9.89 -17.16 0.64
C VAL A 118 -10.73 -18.42 0.84
N GLU A 119 -10.92 -19.19 -0.23
CA GLU A 119 -11.74 -20.39 -0.21
C GLU A 119 -11.03 -21.54 0.55
N PRO A 120 -11.76 -22.34 1.35
CA PRO A 120 -11.18 -23.49 2.02
C PRO A 120 -10.61 -24.52 1.03
N ASN A 121 -9.45 -25.10 1.35
CA ASN A 121 -8.73 -26.07 0.50
C ASN A 121 -8.30 -25.55 -0.88
N SER A 122 -8.41 -24.24 -1.12
CA SER A 122 -7.88 -23.59 -2.32
C SER A 122 -6.36 -23.56 -2.36
N PRO A 123 -5.75 -23.35 -3.54
CA PRO A 123 -4.33 -23.04 -3.64
C PRO A 123 -3.86 -21.91 -2.71
N ALA A 124 -4.65 -20.84 -2.57
CA ALA A 124 -4.36 -19.73 -1.65
C ALA A 124 -4.39 -20.16 -0.18
N ALA A 125 -5.38 -20.95 0.24
CA ALA A 125 -5.46 -21.48 1.60
C ALA A 125 -4.30 -22.42 1.92
N LEU A 126 -3.94 -23.30 0.97
CA LEU A 126 -2.82 -24.24 1.12
C LEU A 126 -1.47 -23.51 1.18
N ALA A 127 -1.34 -22.39 0.48
CA ALA A 127 -0.17 -21.52 0.55
C ALA A 127 -0.11 -20.69 1.85
N GLY A 128 -1.20 -20.63 2.62
CA GLY A 128 -1.26 -19.88 3.87
C GLY A 128 -1.47 -18.38 3.68
N LEU A 129 -2.14 -17.98 2.59
CA LEU A 129 -2.64 -16.61 2.45
C LEU A 129 -3.79 -16.37 3.42
N ARG A 130 -3.76 -15.22 4.10
CA ARG A 130 -4.73 -14.80 5.10
C ARG A 130 -5.68 -13.77 4.52
N PRO A 131 -7.00 -13.98 4.62
CA PRO A 131 -7.97 -13.04 4.08
C PRO A 131 -7.88 -11.68 4.78
N HIS A 132 -8.09 -10.61 4.01
CA HIS A 132 -8.20 -9.20 4.43
C HIS A 132 -6.99 -8.56 5.14
N THR A 133 -5.94 -9.34 5.42
CA THR A 133 -4.76 -8.89 6.16
C THR A 133 -3.48 -9.04 5.36
N ASP A 134 -3.49 -9.93 4.35
CA ASP A 134 -2.37 -10.11 3.45
C ASP A 134 -2.45 -9.20 2.23
N TYR A 135 -1.31 -8.63 1.89
CA TYR A 135 -1.09 -7.82 0.71
C TYR A 135 0.08 -8.42 -0.06
N ILE A 136 -0.17 -8.90 -1.27
CA ILE A 136 0.89 -9.31 -2.19
C ILE A 136 1.57 -8.03 -2.68
N ILE A 137 2.87 -7.98 -2.46
CA ILE A 137 3.71 -6.79 -2.70
C ILE A 137 4.78 -7.04 -3.76
N GLY A 138 4.90 -8.29 -4.22
CA GLY A 138 5.94 -8.67 -5.17
C GLY A 138 5.95 -10.17 -5.47
N ALA A 139 6.76 -10.54 -6.45
CA ALA A 139 7.10 -11.92 -6.81
C ALA A 139 8.59 -11.99 -7.18
N ASP A 140 9.13 -13.16 -7.47
CA ASP A 140 10.53 -13.28 -7.96
C ASP A 140 10.74 -12.58 -9.31
N THR A 141 9.68 -12.38 -10.09
CA THR A 141 9.67 -11.55 -11.31
C THR A 141 9.37 -10.08 -10.97
N VAL A 142 9.75 -9.17 -11.87
CA VAL A 142 9.38 -7.75 -11.77
C VAL A 142 7.91 -7.61 -12.16
N MET A 143 7.14 -6.90 -11.33
CA MET A 143 5.73 -6.57 -11.58
C MET A 143 5.59 -5.05 -11.45
N ASN A 144 5.24 -4.41 -12.56
CA ASN A 144 5.12 -2.96 -12.68
C ASN A 144 3.67 -2.51 -12.91
N GLU A 145 2.80 -3.42 -13.37
CA GLU A 145 1.41 -3.13 -13.72
C GLU A 145 0.45 -4.08 -13.00
N SER A 146 -0.81 -3.67 -12.86
CA SER A 146 -1.85 -4.47 -12.19
C SER A 146 -2.10 -5.83 -12.83
N GLU A 147 -1.93 -5.92 -14.16
CA GLU A 147 -2.13 -7.13 -14.97
C GLU A 147 -1.00 -8.14 -14.82
N ASP A 148 0.19 -7.70 -14.39
CA ASP A 148 1.38 -8.55 -14.29
C ASP A 148 1.17 -9.71 -13.32
N LEU A 149 0.49 -9.49 -12.19
CA LEU A 149 0.21 -10.56 -11.23
C LEU A 149 -0.68 -11.65 -11.87
N PHE A 150 -1.73 -11.25 -12.60
CA PHE A 150 -2.66 -12.19 -13.22
C PHE A 150 -1.97 -13.00 -14.33
N SER A 151 -1.20 -12.33 -15.18
CA SER A 151 -0.37 -12.98 -16.21
C SER A 151 0.67 -13.93 -15.59
N LEU A 152 1.25 -13.55 -14.44
CA LEU A 152 2.21 -14.38 -13.73
C LEU A 152 1.57 -15.65 -13.16
N ILE A 153 0.35 -15.55 -12.62
CA ILE A 153 -0.44 -16.70 -12.14
C ILE A 153 -0.74 -17.66 -13.29
N GLU A 154 -1.23 -17.16 -14.43
CA GLU A 154 -1.55 -17.98 -15.61
C GLU A 154 -0.33 -18.74 -16.16
N THR A 155 0.83 -18.08 -16.21
CA THR A 155 2.08 -18.70 -16.69
C THR A 155 2.68 -19.72 -15.72
N HIS A 156 2.28 -19.68 -14.44
CA HIS A 156 2.72 -20.59 -13.37
C HIS A 156 1.70 -21.67 -13.03
N GLU A 157 0.74 -21.94 -13.91
CA GLU A 157 -0.22 -23.04 -13.76
C GLU A 157 0.50 -24.37 -13.47
N GLY A 158 0.15 -25.00 -12.33
CA GLY A 158 0.74 -26.24 -11.85
C GLY A 158 2.18 -26.13 -11.30
N LYS A 159 2.75 -24.92 -11.18
CA LYS A 159 4.12 -24.68 -10.71
C LYS A 159 4.13 -23.78 -9.47
N GLY A 160 5.11 -23.98 -8.61
CA GLY A 160 5.31 -23.11 -7.45
C GLY A 160 5.73 -21.71 -7.87
N LEU A 161 4.90 -20.72 -7.56
CA LEU A 161 5.13 -19.30 -7.71
C LEU A 161 5.47 -18.69 -6.36
N LYS A 162 6.64 -18.05 -6.24
CA LYS A 162 7.04 -17.35 -5.02
C LYS A 162 6.51 -15.91 -5.03
N LEU A 163 5.72 -15.59 -4.02
CA LEU A 163 5.17 -14.27 -3.74
C LEU A 163 5.79 -13.71 -2.47
N TYR A 164 5.96 -12.40 -2.44
CA TYR A 164 6.26 -11.63 -1.24
C TYR A 164 4.96 -11.03 -0.73
N VAL A 165 4.64 -11.30 0.53
CA VAL A 165 3.35 -10.94 1.14
C VAL A 165 3.60 -10.17 2.41
N TYR A 166 3.10 -8.93 2.47
CA TYR A 166 3.01 -8.14 3.70
C TYR A 166 1.73 -8.50 4.45
N ASN A 167 1.81 -8.62 5.77
CA ASN A 167 0.64 -8.87 6.62
C ASN A 167 0.47 -7.74 7.64
N THR A 168 -0.71 -7.14 7.68
CA THR A 168 -1.02 -6.00 8.57
C THR A 168 -1.01 -6.36 10.05
N ASP A 169 -1.38 -7.59 10.42
CA ASP A 169 -1.42 -7.99 11.84
C ASP A 169 -0.02 -8.12 12.43
N THR A 170 0.92 -8.63 11.63
CA THR A 170 2.32 -8.84 12.05
C THR A 170 3.25 -7.68 11.71
N ASP A 171 2.78 -6.72 10.91
CA ASP A 171 3.56 -5.63 10.32
C ASP A 171 4.88 -6.12 9.71
N ASN A 172 4.81 -7.24 8.98
CA ASN A 172 5.99 -7.93 8.49
C ASN A 172 5.69 -8.60 7.14
N CYS A 173 6.75 -8.86 6.38
CA CYS A 173 6.66 -9.58 5.13
C CYS A 173 7.15 -11.01 5.29
N ARG A 174 6.55 -11.89 4.49
CA ARG A 174 6.96 -13.27 4.36
C ARG A 174 6.93 -13.72 2.91
N GLU A 175 7.76 -14.71 2.62
CA GLU A 175 7.71 -15.43 1.35
C GLU A 175 6.60 -16.47 1.44
N VAL A 176 5.77 -16.52 0.41
CA VAL A 176 4.71 -17.51 0.24
C VAL A 176 4.92 -18.19 -1.10
N VAL A 177 4.95 -19.52 -1.10
CA VAL A 177 4.98 -20.30 -2.35
C VAL A 177 3.58 -20.81 -2.60
N ILE A 178 2.95 -20.32 -3.66
CA ILE A 178 1.61 -20.72 -4.10
C ILE A 178 1.72 -21.52 -5.38
N THR A 179 0.89 -22.54 -5.55
CA THR A 179 0.84 -23.34 -6.79
C THR A 179 -0.51 -23.12 -7.46
N PRO A 180 -0.62 -22.21 -8.46
CA PRO A 180 -1.86 -22.00 -9.20
C PRO A 180 -2.38 -23.30 -9.80
N ASN A 181 -3.67 -23.54 -9.69
CA ASN A 181 -4.33 -24.72 -10.23
C ASN A 181 -5.79 -24.38 -10.53
N SER A 182 -6.14 -24.23 -11.81
CA SER A 182 -7.49 -24.02 -12.34
C SER A 182 -8.43 -25.21 -12.17
N SER A 183 -7.89 -26.42 -11.95
CA SER A 183 -8.66 -27.66 -11.80
C SER A 183 -8.83 -28.09 -10.34
N TRP A 184 -8.66 -27.16 -9.39
CA TRP A 184 -8.75 -27.44 -7.95
C TRP A 184 -10.19 -27.65 -7.44
N GLY A 185 -11.20 -27.31 -8.25
CA GLY A 185 -12.61 -27.56 -7.95
C GLY A 185 -13.43 -26.33 -7.53
N GLY A 186 -12.84 -25.14 -7.52
CA GLY A 186 -13.54 -23.87 -7.30
C GLY A 186 -13.26 -22.84 -8.38
N GLU A 187 -13.49 -21.56 -8.08
CA GLU A 187 -13.33 -20.46 -9.04
C GLU A 187 -11.86 -20.01 -9.16
N GLY A 188 -11.43 -19.73 -10.39
CA GLY A 188 -10.08 -19.23 -10.70
C GLY A 188 -8.96 -20.24 -10.43
N SER A 189 -7.71 -19.80 -10.56
CA SER A 189 -6.52 -20.63 -10.31
C SER A 189 -5.98 -20.54 -8.88
N LEU A 190 -6.40 -19.55 -8.09
CA LEU A 190 -5.93 -19.37 -6.70
C LEU A 190 -6.99 -19.69 -5.65
N GLY A 191 -8.27 -19.52 -5.97
CA GLY A 191 -9.36 -19.62 -5.00
C GLY A 191 -9.34 -18.53 -3.93
N CYS A 192 -8.95 -17.31 -4.30
CA CYS A 192 -9.11 -16.13 -3.46
C CYS A 192 -9.51 -14.91 -4.29
N GLY A 193 -10.21 -13.97 -3.66
CA GLY A 193 -10.48 -12.65 -4.23
C GLY A 193 -9.23 -11.76 -4.13
N ILE A 194 -8.98 -10.97 -5.18
CA ILE A 194 -7.87 -10.02 -5.21
C ILE A 194 -8.41 -8.62 -5.44
N GLY A 195 -8.15 -7.72 -4.50
CA GLY A 195 -8.44 -6.29 -4.61
C GLY A 195 -7.23 -5.52 -5.13
N TYR A 196 -7.45 -4.56 -6.02
CA TYR A 196 -6.41 -3.67 -6.53
C TYR A 196 -6.90 -2.21 -6.56
N GLY A 197 -5.98 -1.26 -6.44
CA GLY A 197 -6.25 0.17 -6.52
C GLY A 197 -6.34 0.85 -5.16
N TYR A 198 -6.86 2.08 -5.14
CA TYR A 198 -6.72 3.00 -4.00
C TYR A 198 -7.24 2.44 -2.66
N LEU A 199 -8.37 1.75 -2.67
CA LEU A 199 -8.97 1.16 -1.46
C LEU A 199 -8.27 -0.13 -0.97
N HIS A 200 -7.34 -0.65 -1.76
CA HIS A 200 -6.65 -1.91 -1.53
C HIS A 200 -5.14 -1.71 -1.32
N ARG A 201 -4.71 -0.48 -1.05
CA ARG A 201 -3.33 -0.17 -0.65
C ARG A 201 -3.10 -0.52 0.82
N ILE A 202 -1.84 -0.77 1.17
CA ILE A 202 -1.45 -1.01 2.56
C ILE A 202 -1.76 0.25 3.40
N PRO A 203 -2.43 0.11 4.56
CA PRO A 203 -2.74 1.24 5.44
C PRO A 203 -1.46 1.97 5.89
N THR A 204 -1.30 3.23 5.49
CA THR A 204 -0.11 4.03 5.82
C THR A 204 -0.13 4.60 7.24
N ARG A 205 -1.26 4.51 7.94
CA ARG A 205 -1.41 4.93 9.34
C ARG A 205 -2.11 3.80 10.09
N PRO A 206 -1.62 3.38 11.27
CA PRO A 206 -2.49 2.67 12.19
C PRO A 206 -3.70 3.58 12.39
N PHE A 207 -4.89 3.05 12.11
CA PHE A 207 -6.11 3.79 12.24
C PHE A 207 -6.25 4.15 13.72
N GLU A 208 -5.92 5.39 14.11
CA GLU A 208 -6.31 5.88 15.42
C GLU A 208 -7.81 6.17 15.33
N GLU A 209 -8.61 5.16 15.67
CA GLU A 209 -10.04 5.33 15.90
C GLU A 209 -10.26 6.54 16.82
N GLY A 210 -10.85 7.61 16.29
CA GLY A 210 -11.28 8.78 17.08
C GLY A 210 -10.56 10.12 16.83
N LYS A 211 -9.57 10.22 15.91
CA LYS A 211 -9.03 11.56 15.57
C LYS A 211 -9.97 12.32 14.62
N LYS A 212 -10.63 13.35 15.17
CA LYS A 212 -11.41 14.34 14.40
C LYS A 212 -10.52 14.99 13.35
N ILE A 213 -10.85 14.77 12.09
CA ILE A 213 -10.25 15.45 10.95
C ILE A 213 -10.73 16.91 11.00
N SER A 214 -9.89 17.84 11.47
CA SER A 214 -10.18 19.26 11.42
C SER A 214 -9.73 19.80 10.06
N PHE A 215 -10.68 20.13 9.18
CA PHE A 215 -10.41 20.89 7.97
C PHE A 215 -10.17 22.36 8.33
N PRO A 216 -9.12 23.02 7.81
CA PRO A 216 -8.92 24.45 8.06
C PRO A 216 -10.02 25.28 7.40
N GLY A 217 -10.93 25.79 8.24
CA GLY A 217 -11.42 27.17 8.28
C GLY A 217 -11.95 27.85 7.00
N HIS A 218 -13.27 27.89 6.88
CA HIS A 218 -14.10 29.12 6.85
C HIS A 218 -13.51 30.36 6.14
N ILE A 219 -14.08 30.71 4.98
CA ILE A 219 -13.96 32.07 4.40
C ILE A 219 -15.03 32.94 5.07
N PRO A 220 -14.69 34.05 5.76
CA PRO A 220 -15.68 35.01 6.22
C PRO A 220 -16.22 35.80 5.03
N SER A 221 -17.54 35.94 5.00
CA SER A 221 -18.28 36.70 4.01
C SER A 221 -18.08 38.21 4.18
N GLY A 222 -17.81 38.89 3.07
CA GLY A 222 -18.11 40.32 2.90
C GLY A 222 -16.93 41.25 2.66
N GLU A 223 -16.54 41.44 1.40
CA GLU A 223 -16.22 42.76 0.78
C GLU A 223 -16.01 42.58 -0.75
N PRO A 224 -16.44 43.52 -1.61
CA PRO A 224 -16.39 43.35 -3.06
C PRO A 224 -15.01 43.75 -3.60
N ILE A 225 -14.24 42.78 -4.11
CA ILE A 225 -13.03 43.07 -4.88
C ILE A 225 -13.38 43.10 -6.36
N SER A 226 -13.14 44.27 -6.96
CA SER A 226 -13.34 44.61 -8.37
C SER A 226 -12.60 43.68 -9.32
N ALA A 227 -13.27 43.38 -10.44
CA ALA A 227 -12.80 42.53 -11.53
C ALA A 227 -11.39 42.92 -12.05
N LEU A 228 -10.49 41.94 -12.09
CA LEU A 228 -9.39 41.91 -13.05
C LEU A 228 -9.49 40.62 -13.86
N LYS A 229 -9.58 40.78 -15.18
CA LYS A 229 -9.54 39.72 -16.20
C LYS A 229 -8.22 38.95 -16.09
N ASP A 230 -8.31 37.64 -15.93
CA ASP A 230 -7.53 36.72 -16.75
C ASP A 230 -8.31 35.41 -16.94
N GLY A 231 -8.31 34.94 -18.19
CA GLY A 231 -9.34 34.08 -18.74
C GLY A 231 -9.26 32.63 -18.24
N PHE A 232 -10.30 32.22 -17.52
CA PHE A 232 -10.77 30.84 -17.50
C PHE A 232 -12.29 30.86 -17.61
N THR A 233 -12.80 30.35 -18.72
CA THR A 233 -14.23 30.13 -18.93
C THR A 233 -14.67 29.03 -17.97
N GLU A 234 -15.51 29.36 -16.99
CA GLU A 234 -16.20 28.38 -16.17
C GLU A 234 -17.21 27.63 -17.04
N ASP A 235 -16.97 26.34 -17.28
CA ASP A 235 -17.98 25.43 -17.81
C ASP A 235 -18.94 25.07 -16.67
N ASN A 236 -19.93 25.93 -16.48
CA ASN A 236 -20.93 25.80 -15.42
C ASN A 236 -22.11 24.98 -15.95
N GLU A 237 -21.90 23.67 -16.15
CA GLU A 237 -23.02 22.74 -16.29
C GLU A 237 -23.64 22.46 -14.91
N PRO A 238 -24.95 22.66 -14.71
CA PRO A 238 -25.59 22.38 -13.44
C PRO A 238 -25.66 20.86 -13.22
N LYS A 239 -24.73 20.32 -12.42
CA LYS A 239 -24.81 18.93 -11.95
C LYS A 239 -26.17 18.69 -11.29
N HIS A 240 -26.96 17.78 -11.88
CA HIS A 240 -28.24 17.35 -11.34
C HIS A 240 -28.06 16.89 -9.88
N THR A 241 -28.54 17.71 -8.94
CA THR A 241 -28.58 17.36 -7.52
C THR A 241 -30.02 17.01 -7.16
N SER A 242 -30.24 15.80 -6.66
CA SER A 242 -31.55 15.33 -6.17
C SER A 242 -32.17 16.33 -5.18
N ARG A 243 -33.47 16.63 -5.33
CA ARG A 243 -34.22 17.49 -4.40
C ARG A 243 -34.20 16.96 -2.96
N LEU A 244 -34.13 15.63 -2.80
CA LEU A 244 -33.99 14.99 -1.49
C LEU A 244 -32.65 15.32 -0.84
N CYS A 245 -31.55 15.27 -1.60
CA CYS A 245 -30.21 15.64 -1.10
C CYS A 245 -30.13 17.13 -0.73
N LYS A 246 -30.75 18.02 -1.52
CA LYS A 246 -30.84 19.45 -1.18
C LYS A 246 -31.62 19.68 0.11
N GLY A 247 -32.75 19.00 0.29
CA GLY A 247 -33.59 19.12 1.49
C GLY A 247 -32.92 18.58 2.77
N TYR A 248 -32.09 17.54 2.63
CA TYR A 248 -31.30 17.00 3.73
C TYR A 248 -30.20 18.00 4.16
N LEU A 249 -29.42 18.51 3.20
CA LEU A 249 -28.33 19.46 3.45
C LEU A 249 -28.81 20.84 3.96
N THR A 250 -30.02 21.27 3.61
CA THR A 250 -30.61 22.53 4.13
C THR A 250 -31.23 22.39 5.51
N LYS A 251 -31.52 21.16 5.98
CA LYS A 251 -31.90 20.93 7.39
C LYS A 251 -30.69 20.84 8.32
N GLU A 252 -29.50 20.56 7.80
CA GLU A 252 -28.25 20.42 8.56
C GLU A 252 -27.40 21.71 8.61
N SER A 253 -27.89 22.83 8.09
CA SER A 253 -27.20 24.13 8.16
C SER A 253 -27.18 24.78 9.56
N ASP A 254 -27.76 24.13 10.57
CA ASP A 254 -27.74 24.58 11.97
C ASP A 254 -26.45 24.16 12.74
N GLY A 255 -25.42 23.71 12.02
CA GLY A 255 -24.05 23.69 12.53
C GLY A 255 -23.67 22.50 13.40
N VAL A 256 -24.42 21.40 13.39
CA VAL A 256 -24.03 20.15 14.05
C VAL A 256 -24.21 18.97 13.10
N LEU A 257 -23.10 18.53 12.51
CA LEU A 257 -23.06 17.27 11.75
C LEU A 257 -22.95 16.12 12.75
N HIS A 258 -24.02 15.35 12.94
CA HIS A 258 -23.97 14.15 13.78
C HIS A 258 -23.38 12.98 12.97
N GLN A 259 -22.15 12.60 13.31
CA GLN A 259 -21.52 11.38 12.80
C GLN A 259 -22.36 10.17 13.25
N MET A 260 -22.90 9.41 12.30
CA MET A 260 -23.51 8.12 12.61
C MET A 260 -22.40 7.16 13.07
N THR A 261 -22.52 6.66 14.29
CA THR A 261 -21.65 5.62 14.84
C THR A 261 -21.97 4.29 14.16
N TRP A 262 -21.01 3.79 13.38
CA TRP A 262 -20.91 2.37 13.03
C TRP A 262 -20.91 1.51 14.30
N PRO A 263 -21.50 0.28 14.32
CA PRO A 263 -21.61 -0.67 13.21
C PRO A 263 -23.04 -0.87 12.67
N PRO A 264 -23.23 -1.57 11.53
CA PRO A 264 -24.53 -1.91 10.99
C PRO A 264 -25.04 -3.09 11.81
N GLN A 265 -25.96 -2.84 12.74
CA GLN A 265 -27.09 -3.75 12.79
C GLN A 265 -28.03 -3.28 11.69
N SER A 266 -27.97 -3.94 10.54
CA SER A 266 -29.02 -3.87 9.54
C SER A 266 -30.09 -4.89 9.95
N PRO A 267 -31.23 -4.48 10.53
CA PRO A 267 -32.45 -5.22 10.28
C PRO A 267 -32.86 -4.89 8.83
N ASP A 268 -32.78 -5.91 7.99
CA ASP A 268 -33.52 -6.06 6.73
C ASP A 268 -33.37 -4.96 5.67
N LEU A 269 -32.44 -5.15 4.73
CA LEU A 269 -32.55 -4.56 3.38
C LEU A 269 -32.11 -5.59 2.32
N ASN A 270 -32.98 -6.57 2.09
CA ASN A 270 -33.07 -7.27 0.81
C ASN A 270 -33.60 -6.28 -0.24
N LEU A 271 -32.70 -5.54 -0.89
CA LEU A 271 -33.05 -4.62 -1.97
C LEU A 271 -33.34 -5.31 -3.33
N ILE A 272 -33.43 -6.65 -3.35
CA ILE A 272 -33.78 -7.43 -4.55
C ILE A 272 -35.09 -8.22 -4.45
N GLU A 273 -35.77 -8.22 -3.29
CA GLU A 273 -37.01 -9.00 -3.12
C GLU A 273 -38.32 -8.21 -3.29
N MET A 274 -38.28 -6.89 -3.41
CA MET A 274 -39.51 -6.10 -3.65
C MET A 274 -39.78 -5.76 -5.13
N VAL A 275 -39.03 -6.35 -6.07
CA VAL A 275 -39.26 -6.15 -7.52
C VAL A 275 -40.14 -7.27 -8.10
N TRP A 276 -40.29 -8.40 -7.40
CA TRP A 276 -41.07 -9.54 -7.89
C TRP A 276 -42.56 -9.52 -7.50
N ASP A 277 -42.94 -8.74 -6.48
CA ASP A 277 -44.34 -8.63 -6.04
C ASP A 277 -45.17 -7.62 -6.85
N GLU A 278 -44.55 -6.78 -7.69
CA GLU A 278 -45.24 -5.88 -8.62
C GLU A 278 -45.37 -6.43 -10.05
N LEU A 279 -44.95 -7.68 -10.31
CA LEU A 279 -45.01 -8.34 -11.62
C LEU A 279 -46.00 -9.53 -11.72
N ILE A 280 -46.84 -9.77 -10.70
CA ILE A 280 -47.87 -10.84 -10.71
C ILE A 280 -49.30 -10.30 -10.50
N ALA A 281 -49.53 -8.99 -10.62
CA ALA A 281 -50.87 -8.42 -10.58
C ALA A 281 -51.28 -7.73 -11.89
N GLU A 282 -51.41 -8.53 -12.96
CA GLU A 282 -52.48 -8.41 -13.97
C GLU A 282 -52.65 -9.74 -14.73
#